data_AF-A0A0A1Z0P1-F1
#
_entry.id   AF-A0A0A1Z0P1-F1
#
_cell.length_a   1.000
_cell.length_b   1.000
_cell.length_c   1.000
_cell.angle_alpha   90.00
_cell.angle_beta   90.00
_cell.angle_gamma   90.00
#
_symmetry.space_group_name_H-M   'P 1'
#
loop_
_entity.id
_entity.type
_entity.pdbx_description
1 polymer ?
#
loop_
_entity_poly.entity_id
_entity_poly.type
_entity_poly.pdbx_seq_one_letter_code
_entity_poly.pdbx_strand_id
1 'polypeptide(L)'
;MPVGRSGNRGEPLRFAQVEDHIGFAAETAGKGQQAKIFTRLAITSDEPGFHRIAESVAGMIRACGDNSLAAIDIGSFKVVLLILKPDQTTELWLDTAAVAMQCVVTRNVIEGAAVFQHEIADMLTMEFPCVEFGRQDKVICLMREGWGFGLAFDMNLSGELDVDAFSRELARLYRQLSFRHLYEAVGNPESLDRLMAQGWFPFTEILHREFTDILAHHAGGLAMDEVESSIVAQFDRARLDHMLSRWLAKPHFAVKEALLKEGVEAFLQGRPIAAIKVLVTEIEGILNLAYRAHTGKAGKTKALLAFAIESAEKRTGGPGTLFLTTEFNRYLLNYMFASYDPDNLTEGTVSRHLVGHGDAGSESYTLVKALQVILTLDQLAFYT
;
A
#
# COMPACT_ATOMS: atom_id res chain seq x y z
N MET A 1 11.44 16.40 0.13
CA MET A 1 11.39 17.58 -0.76
C MET A 1 10.36 17.27 -1.84
N PRO A 2 9.34 18.11 -2.04
CA PRO A 2 8.38 17.92 -3.12
C PRO A 2 9.11 17.91 -4.47
N VAL A 3 8.79 16.94 -5.31
CA VAL A 3 9.38 16.77 -6.64
C VAL A 3 8.48 17.51 -7.64
N GLY A 4 8.52 18.84 -7.65
CA GLY A 4 7.79 19.66 -8.62
C GLY A 4 7.12 20.91 -8.03
N ARG A 5 6.66 21.79 -8.92
CA ARG A 5 5.86 22.98 -8.59
C ARG A 5 4.38 22.63 -8.61
N SER A 6 3.67 22.91 -7.53
CA SER A 6 2.20 22.80 -7.45
C SER A 6 1.54 24.18 -7.53
N GLY A 7 0.36 24.24 -8.14
CA GLY A 7 -0.49 25.42 -8.15
C GLY A 7 -1.95 25.00 -8.35
N ASN A 8 -2.87 25.69 -7.70
CA ASN A 8 -4.30 25.48 -7.93
C ASN A 8 -4.63 25.80 -9.40
N ARG A 9 -5.55 25.04 -9.98
CA ARG A 9 -6.05 25.27 -11.35
C ARG A 9 -7.09 26.38 -11.41
N GLY A 10 -7.63 26.79 -10.27
CA GLY A 10 -8.59 27.87 -10.13
C GLY A 10 -8.86 28.21 -8.67
N GLU A 11 -9.80 29.13 -8.45
CA GLU A 11 -10.23 29.57 -7.12
C GLU A 11 -11.39 28.70 -6.58
N PRO A 12 -11.63 28.67 -5.25
CA PRO A 12 -12.80 28.02 -4.69
C PRO A 12 -14.06 28.86 -4.91
N LEU A 13 -15.20 28.19 -4.94
CA LEU A 13 -16.49 28.84 -4.72
C LEU A 13 -16.61 29.16 -3.23
N ARG A 14 -16.95 30.42 -2.90
CA ARG A 14 -17.05 30.89 -1.51
C ARG A 14 -18.48 31.20 -1.12
N PHE A 15 -18.85 30.78 0.08
CA PHE A 15 -20.17 31.01 0.67
C PHE A 15 -20.03 31.63 2.06
N ALA A 16 -21.06 32.36 2.48
CA ALA A 16 -21.13 32.98 3.80
C ALA A 16 -22.43 32.56 4.50
N GLN A 17 -22.42 32.60 5.83
CA GLN A 17 -23.59 32.29 6.68
C GLN A 17 -24.08 30.84 6.51
N VAL A 18 -23.16 29.90 6.32
CA VAL A 18 -23.49 28.47 6.25
C VAL A 18 -23.81 27.95 7.65
N GLU A 19 -24.86 27.12 7.75
CA GLU A 19 -25.25 26.49 9.02
C GLU A 19 -24.10 25.67 9.63
N ASP A 20 -24.04 25.64 10.95
CA ASP A 20 -23.02 24.89 11.66
C ASP A 20 -23.33 23.38 11.66
N HIS A 21 -22.75 22.66 10.69
CA HIS A 21 -22.92 21.22 10.56
C HIS A 21 -22.00 20.45 11.52
N ILE A 22 -22.58 19.56 12.32
CA ILE A 22 -21.84 18.74 13.31
C ILE A 22 -21.59 17.29 12.87
N GLY A 23 -22.18 16.85 11.75
CA GLY A 23 -22.05 15.50 11.23
C GLY A 23 -23.22 15.03 10.38
N PHE A 24 -23.14 13.75 9.98
CA PHE A 24 -24.13 13.09 9.13
C PHE A 24 -24.79 11.94 9.88
N ALA A 25 -26.11 11.76 9.71
CA ALA A 25 -26.84 10.71 10.42
C ALA A 25 -26.31 9.31 10.06
N ALA A 26 -25.97 8.52 11.09
CA ALA A 26 -25.54 7.13 10.93
C ALA A 26 -26.73 6.17 10.83
N GLU A 27 -27.86 6.54 11.43
CA GLU A 27 -29.09 5.76 11.52
C GLU A 27 -30.31 6.66 11.34
N THR A 28 -31.45 6.04 11.00
CA THR A 28 -32.73 6.75 10.93
C THR A 28 -33.29 6.90 12.34
N ALA A 29 -33.71 8.10 12.70
CA ALA A 29 -34.38 8.39 13.97
C ALA A 29 -35.70 9.14 13.73
N GLY A 30 -36.73 8.78 14.48
CA GLY A 30 -37.99 9.52 14.51
C GLY A 30 -37.87 10.84 15.27
N LYS A 31 -38.86 11.71 15.13
CA LYS A 31 -38.92 12.98 15.86
C LYS A 31 -38.85 12.73 17.37
N GLY A 32 -37.90 13.38 18.04
CA GLY A 32 -37.68 13.27 19.48
C GLY A 32 -36.86 12.04 19.92
N GLN A 33 -36.41 11.19 18.98
CA GLN A 33 -35.48 10.11 19.28
C GLN A 33 -34.03 10.58 19.18
N GLN A 34 -33.15 9.90 19.92
CA GLN A 34 -31.72 10.08 19.78
C GLN A 34 -31.24 9.39 18.50
N ALA A 35 -30.28 10.01 17.81
CA ALA A 35 -29.65 9.48 16.61
C ALA A 35 -28.14 9.50 16.76
N LYS A 36 -27.48 8.44 16.32
CA LYS A 36 -26.04 8.45 16.11
C LYS A 36 -25.68 9.29 14.88
N ILE A 37 -24.64 10.09 15.01
CA ILE A 37 -24.06 10.85 13.91
C ILE A 37 -22.62 10.43 13.68
N PHE A 38 -22.21 10.38 12.43
CA PHE A 38 -20.82 10.34 12.03
C PHE A 38 -20.27 11.77 12.05
N THR A 39 -19.27 11.98 12.88
CA THR A 39 -18.54 13.25 13.00
C THR A 39 -17.20 13.17 12.26
N ARG A 40 -16.70 11.95 12.05
CA ARG A 40 -15.55 11.63 11.19
C ARG A 40 -15.82 10.30 10.50
N LEU A 41 -15.48 10.20 9.22
CA LEU A 41 -15.64 8.97 8.44
C LEU A 41 -14.70 8.97 7.24
N ALA A 42 -14.26 7.80 6.81
CA ALA A 42 -13.55 7.60 5.54
C ALA A 42 -13.99 6.27 4.93
N ILE A 43 -14.68 6.30 3.79
CA ILE A 43 -15.40 5.16 3.21
C ILE A 43 -15.38 5.21 1.67
N THR A 44 -15.36 4.03 1.04
CA THR A 44 -15.43 3.87 -0.42
C THR A 44 -16.83 3.51 -0.91
N SER A 45 -17.10 3.66 -2.20
CA SER A 45 -18.37 3.30 -2.84
C SER A 45 -18.73 1.82 -2.76
N ASP A 46 -17.78 0.95 -2.44
CA ASP A 46 -18.01 -0.50 -2.32
C ASP A 46 -18.53 -0.87 -0.93
N GLU A 47 -18.46 0.06 0.02
CA GLU A 47 -18.83 -0.18 1.41
C GLU A 47 -20.29 0.21 1.70
N PRO A 48 -20.98 -0.56 2.56
CA PRO A 48 -22.37 -0.27 2.93
C PRO A 48 -22.55 1.12 3.51
N GLY A 49 -23.57 1.84 3.02
CA GLY A 49 -23.93 3.16 3.53
C GLY A 49 -23.24 4.33 2.83
N PHE A 50 -22.26 4.09 1.95
CA PHE A 50 -21.62 5.14 1.16
C PHE A 50 -22.63 6.05 0.47
N HIS A 51 -23.53 5.48 -0.36
CA HIS A 51 -24.45 6.26 -1.19
C HIS A 51 -25.35 7.19 -0.37
N ARG A 52 -25.89 6.70 0.75
CA ARG A 52 -26.72 7.49 1.67
C ARG A 52 -25.96 8.69 2.25
N ILE A 53 -24.70 8.49 2.64
CA ILE A 53 -23.88 9.55 3.22
C ILE A 53 -23.42 10.53 2.14
N ALA A 54 -23.01 10.04 0.98
CA ALA A 54 -22.65 10.87 -0.17
C ALA A 54 -23.82 11.75 -0.65
N GLU A 55 -25.05 11.21 -0.68
CA GLU A 55 -26.26 11.97 -0.96
C GLU A 55 -26.53 13.06 0.08
N SER A 56 -26.26 12.77 1.36
CA SER A 56 -26.39 13.74 2.45
C SER A 56 -25.36 14.88 2.32
N VAL A 57 -24.11 14.55 1.97
CA VAL A 57 -23.05 15.53 1.65
C VAL A 57 -23.46 16.38 0.45
N ALA A 58 -23.98 15.76 -0.63
CA ALA A 58 -24.46 16.47 -1.80
C ALA A 58 -25.63 17.42 -1.45
N GLY A 59 -26.55 16.97 -0.60
CA GLY A 59 -27.65 17.78 -0.09
C GLY A 59 -27.15 18.99 0.69
N MET A 60 -26.17 18.79 1.58
CA MET A 60 -25.54 19.87 2.35
C MET A 60 -24.85 20.89 1.44
N ILE A 61 -24.05 20.45 0.47
CA ILE A 61 -23.39 21.35 -0.49
C ILE A 61 -24.40 22.16 -1.29
N ARG A 62 -25.50 21.54 -1.75
CA ARG A 62 -26.59 22.24 -2.43
C ARG A 62 -27.27 23.27 -1.54
N ALA A 63 -27.42 22.99 -0.24
CA ALA A 63 -28.01 23.90 0.72
C ALA A 63 -27.09 25.09 1.08
N CYS A 64 -25.77 24.95 0.93
CA CYS A 64 -24.81 26.05 1.12
C CYS A 64 -24.87 27.12 0.02
N GLY A 65 -25.44 26.79 -1.14
CA GLY A 65 -25.47 27.65 -2.32
C GLY A 65 -26.81 28.36 -2.54
N ASP A 66 -26.76 29.50 -3.23
CA ASP A 66 -27.97 30.14 -3.78
C ASP A 66 -28.56 29.31 -4.94
N ASN A 67 -29.72 29.71 -5.48
CA ASN A 67 -30.44 29.04 -6.58
C ASN A 67 -29.59 28.69 -7.83
N SER A 68 -28.40 29.26 -8.00
CA SER A 68 -27.43 28.94 -9.08
C SER A 68 -26.72 27.59 -8.90
N LEU A 69 -26.69 27.04 -7.68
CA LEU A 69 -26.00 25.80 -7.31
C LEU A 69 -26.90 24.56 -7.24
N ALA A 70 -28.22 24.73 -7.36
CA ALA A 70 -29.17 23.63 -7.48
C ALA A 70 -28.85 22.68 -8.67
N ALA A 71 -28.06 23.16 -9.63
CA ALA A 71 -27.61 22.41 -10.81
C ALA A 71 -26.23 21.76 -10.68
N ILE A 72 -25.46 21.99 -9.60
CA ILE A 72 -24.14 21.35 -9.45
C ILE A 72 -24.32 19.89 -9.03
N ASP A 73 -24.02 18.99 -9.96
CA ASP A 73 -23.85 17.58 -9.70
C ASP A 73 -22.43 17.29 -9.24
N ILE A 74 -22.24 17.18 -7.92
CA ILE A 74 -20.92 16.90 -7.33
C ILE A 74 -20.35 15.54 -7.78
N GLY A 75 -21.17 14.61 -8.27
CA GLY A 75 -20.71 13.32 -8.80
C GLY A 75 -19.96 13.43 -10.13
N SER A 76 -20.05 14.57 -10.81
CA SER A 76 -19.37 14.81 -12.09
C SER A 76 -17.90 15.22 -11.95
N PHE A 77 -17.46 15.62 -10.76
CA PHE A 77 -16.10 16.10 -10.51
C PHE A 77 -15.19 14.98 -10.03
N LYS A 78 -13.89 15.05 -10.37
CA LYS A 78 -12.90 14.07 -9.91
C LYS A 78 -12.58 14.27 -8.44
N VAL A 79 -12.48 15.51 -7.97
CA VAL A 79 -12.20 15.87 -6.60
C VAL A 79 -13.09 17.05 -6.19
N VAL A 80 -13.82 16.85 -5.10
CA VAL A 80 -14.64 17.84 -4.43
C VAL A 80 -14.11 18.00 -3.02
N LEU A 81 -13.48 19.13 -2.74
CA LEU A 81 -13.00 19.47 -1.40
C LEU A 81 -13.83 20.63 -0.85
N LEU A 82 -14.46 20.42 0.29
CA LEU A 82 -15.21 21.41 1.04
C LEU A 82 -14.51 21.71 2.36
N ILE A 83 -14.33 22.99 2.65
CA ILE A 83 -13.78 23.47 3.91
C ILE A 83 -14.80 24.41 4.55
N LEU A 84 -15.28 24.06 5.74
CA LEU A 84 -16.15 24.90 6.56
C LEU A 84 -15.28 25.61 7.59
N LYS A 85 -15.26 26.94 7.55
CA LYS A 85 -14.46 27.79 8.44
C LYS A 85 -15.24 28.11 9.72
N PRO A 86 -14.56 28.42 10.84
CA PRO A 86 -15.21 28.75 12.11
C PRO A 86 -16.06 30.04 12.07
N ASP A 87 -15.83 30.91 11.09
CA ASP A 87 -16.59 32.13 10.86
C ASP A 87 -17.85 31.93 9.97
N GLN A 88 -18.28 30.67 9.78
CA GLN A 88 -19.42 30.28 8.94
C GLN A 88 -19.24 30.62 7.46
N THR A 89 -18.00 30.87 7.02
CA THR A 89 -17.66 30.88 5.61
C THR A 89 -17.25 29.49 5.14
N THR A 90 -17.39 29.26 3.84
CA THR A 90 -17.12 27.95 3.24
C THR A 90 -16.35 28.11 1.94
N GLU A 91 -15.39 27.22 1.71
CA GLU A 91 -14.66 27.11 0.45
C GLU A 91 -14.96 25.76 -0.20
N LEU A 92 -15.51 25.78 -1.41
CA LEU A 92 -15.79 24.60 -2.22
C LEU A 92 -14.88 24.57 -3.46
N TRP A 93 -14.02 23.58 -3.51
CA TRP A 93 -13.09 23.32 -4.61
C TRP A 93 -13.63 22.17 -5.45
N LEU A 94 -13.79 22.42 -6.75
CA LEU A 94 -14.34 21.46 -7.72
C LEU A 94 -13.30 21.25 -8.83
N ASP A 95 -12.45 20.23 -8.70
CA ASP A 95 -11.30 19.97 -9.59
C ASP A 95 -10.28 21.11 -9.73
N THR A 96 -10.39 22.14 -8.89
CA THR A 96 -9.54 23.34 -8.91
C THR A 96 -8.38 23.30 -7.93
N ALA A 97 -8.52 22.58 -6.81
CA ALA A 97 -7.44 22.45 -5.83
C ALA A 97 -6.28 21.62 -6.40
N ALA A 98 -5.05 22.06 -6.15
CA ALA A 98 -3.88 21.24 -6.40
C ALA A 98 -3.92 19.99 -5.51
N VAL A 99 -3.64 18.82 -6.09
CA VAL A 99 -3.53 17.56 -5.36
C VAL A 99 -2.10 17.05 -5.47
N ALA A 100 -1.53 16.65 -4.35
CA ALA A 100 -0.22 16.00 -4.27
C ALA A 100 -0.34 14.64 -3.58
N MET A 101 0.49 13.68 -4.03
CA MET A 101 0.62 12.36 -3.41
C MET A 101 2.05 12.22 -2.87
N GLN A 102 2.19 11.86 -1.61
CA GLN A 102 3.47 11.40 -1.09
C GLN A 102 3.61 9.91 -1.36
N CYS A 103 4.63 9.50 -2.11
CA CYS A 103 4.86 8.10 -2.46
C CYS A 103 6.19 7.59 -1.92
N VAL A 104 6.26 6.30 -1.65
CA VAL A 104 7.52 5.55 -1.61
C VAL A 104 7.82 5.08 -3.02
N VAL A 105 9.04 5.31 -3.51
CA VAL A 105 9.44 4.97 -4.88
C VAL A 105 10.50 3.87 -4.88
N THR A 106 10.53 3.07 -5.95
CA THR A 106 11.46 1.94 -6.11
C THR A 106 12.83 2.38 -6.65
N ARG A 107 12.99 3.64 -7.05
CA ARG A 107 14.25 4.23 -7.54
C ARG A 107 14.48 5.64 -7.00
N ASN A 108 15.69 6.14 -7.20
CA ASN A 108 15.98 7.56 -7.00
C ASN A 108 15.24 8.41 -8.04
N VAL A 109 14.63 9.50 -7.59
CA VAL A 109 13.87 10.44 -8.43
C VAL A 109 14.49 11.83 -8.26
N ILE A 110 14.71 12.52 -9.38
CA ILE A 110 15.17 13.91 -9.43
C ILE A 110 13.99 14.84 -9.74
N GLU A 111 14.11 16.12 -9.39
CA GLU A 111 13.09 17.13 -9.68
C GLU A 111 12.73 17.18 -11.17
N GLY A 112 11.43 17.27 -11.47
CA GLY A 112 10.91 17.35 -12.83
C GLY A 112 10.84 16.01 -13.59
N ALA A 113 11.37 14.92 -13.04
CA ALA A 113 11.24 13.61 -13.65
C ALA A 113 9.80 13.07 -13.51
N ALA A 114 9.30 12.45 -14.59
CA ALA A 114 8.08 11.66 -14.50
C ALA A 114 8.27 10.48 -13.54
N VAL A 115 7.22 10.17 -12.77
CA VAL A 115 7.12 8.98 -11.93
C VAL A 115 5.97 8.15 -12.47
N PHE A 116 6.25 6.91 -12.84
CA PHE A 116 5.25 5.99 -13.36
C PHE A 116 4.71 5.09 -12.24
N GLN A 117 3.51 4.55 -12.42
CA GLN A 117 2.87 3.69 -11.40
C GLN A 117 3.75 2.51 -10.97
N HIS A 118 4.45 1.88 -11.91
CA HIS A 118 5.34 0.76 -11.61
C HIS A 118 6.61 1.15 -10.83
N GLU A 119 6.84 2.44 -10.60
CA GLU A 119 7.94 2.97 -9.80
C GLU A 119 7.48 3.35 -8.39
N ILE A 120 6.18 3.23 -8.11
CA ILE A 120 5.58 3.50 -6.80
C ILE A 120 5.55 2.17 -6.03
N ALA A 121 6.19 2.18 -4.87
CA ALA A 121 6.14 1.06 -3.93
C ALA A 121 4.95 1.19 -2.96
N ASP A 122 4.59 2.43 -2.61
CA ASP A 122 3.45 2.73 -1.76
C ASP A 122 3.02 4.20 -1.89
N MET A 123 1.82 4.53 -1.45
CA MET A 123 1.27 5.89 -1.40
C MET A 123 0.93 6.21 0.06
N LEU A 124 1.48 7.25 0.65
CA LEU A 124 1.40 7.53 2.08
C LEU A 124 0.33 8.56 2.44
N THR A 125 0.33 9.70 1.75
CA THR A 125 -0.60 10.83 1.97
C THR A 125 -1.10 11.38 0.65
N MET A 126 -2.33 11.87 0.67
CA MET A 126 -2.91 12.70 -0.38
C MET A 126 -3.22 14.07 0.23
N GLU A 127 -2.67 15.11 -0.38
CA GLU A 127 -2.61 16.45 0.20
C GLU A 127 -3.12 17.50 -0.80
N PHE A 128 -3.52 18.64 -0.26
CA PHE A 128 -3.89 19.83 -1.03
C PHE A 128 -2.88 20.95 -0.74
N PRO A 129 -1.67 20.90 -1.33
CA PRO A 129 -0.52 21.72 -0.90
C PRO A 129 -0.71 23.23 -1.10
N CYS A 130 -1.71 23.63 -1.88
CA CYS A 130 -2.01 25.04 -2.17
C CYS A 130 -3.36 25.48 -1.56
N VAL A 131 -3.87 24.73 -0.58
CA VAL A 131 -5.10 25.06 0.15
C VAL A 131 -4.76 25.23 1.62
N GLU A 132 -5.21 26.33 2.23
CA GLU A 132 -4.94 26.63 3.63
C GLU A 132 -6.00 26.00 4.55
N PHE A 133 -5.55 25.09 5.41
CA PHE A 133 -6.36 24.48 6.46
C PHE A 133 -6.09 25.17 7.80
N GLY A 134 -7.15 25.71 8.41
CA GLY A 134 -7.16 26.20 9.78
C GLY A 134 -7.38 25.08 10.79
N ARG A 135 -6.85 25.24 12.02
CA ARG A 135 -6.99 24.24 13.09
C ARG A 135 -8.44 23.96 13.49
N GLN A 136 -9.33 24.92 13.30
CA GLN A 136 -10.76 24.82 13.64
C GLN A 136 -11.63 24.50 12.42
N ASP A 137 -11.02 24.29 11.24
CA ASP A 137 -11.77 23.99 10.03
C ASP A 137 -12.40 22.61 10.13
N LYS A 138 -13.51 22.44 9.42
CA LYS A 138 -14.11 21.14 9.13
C LYS A 138 -13.88 20.83 7.66
N VAL A 139 -13.60 19.57 7.35
CA VAL A 139 -13.20 19.18 6.00
C VAL A 139 -14.04 18.02 5.49
N ILE A 140 -14.41 18.09 4.23
CA ILE A 140 -15.03 17.00 3.48
C ILE A 140 -14.32 16.88 2.15
N CYS A 141 -13.92 15.67 1.78
CA CYS A 141 -13.36 15.38 0.48
C CYS A 141 -14.09 14.18 -0.13
N LEU A 142 -14.73 14.40 -1.27
CA LEU A 142 -15.19 13.36 -2.17
C LEU A 142 -14.21 13.29 -3.33
N MET A 143 -13.75 12.10 -3.68
CA MET A 143 -12.89 11.89 -4.83
C MET A 143 -13.35 10.69 -5.64
N ARG A 144 -13.05 10.73 -6.93
CA ARG A 144 -13.27 9.64 -7.88
C ARG A 144 -11.94 9.12 -8.38
N GLU A 145 -11.79 7.81 -8.33
CA GLU A 145 -10.65 7.11 -8.91
C GLU A 145 -11.15 5.89 -9.68
N GLY A 146 -10.83 5.83 -10.98
CA GLY A 146 -11.48 4.94 -11.93
C GLY A 146 -13.01 5.02 -11.89
N TRP A 147 -13.62 3.90 -11.51
CA TRP A 147 -15.08 3.70 -11.42
C TRP A 147 -15.62 3.77 -9.99
N GLY A 148 -14.76 4.01 -9.00
CA GLY A 148 -15.15 4.10 -7.60
C GLY A 148 -15.05 5.50 -7.04
N PHE A 149 -15.69 5.70 -5.89
CA PHE A 149 -15.66 6.96 -5.15
C PHE A 149 -15.12 6.73 -3.73
N GLY A 150 -14.35 7.69 -3.24
CA GLY A 150 -13.90 7.76 -1.85
C GLY A 150 -14.46 9.01 -1.20
N LEU A 151 -15.02 8.87 -0.01
CA LEU A 151 -15.55 9.97 0.79
C LEU A 151 -14.85 9.96 2.15
N ALA A 152 -14.20 11.07 2.50
CA ALA A 152 -13.69 11.29 3.84
C ALA A 152 -14.16 12.64 4.38
N PHE A 153 -14.45 12.70 5.68
CA PHE A 153 -14.68 13.96 6.36
C PHE A 153 -14.23 13.93 7.82
N ASP A 154 -13.90 15.10 8.33
CA ASP A 154 -13.70 15.38 9.75
C ASP A 154 -14.44 16.69 10.11
N MET A 155 -15.48 16.57 10.93
CA MET A 155 -16.29 17.69 11.42
C MET A 155 -15.64 18.42 12.59
N ASN A 156 -14.46 17.97 13.02
CA ASN A 156 -13.57 18.64 13.95
C ASN A 156 -14.26 19.12 15.25
N LEU A 157 -14.99 18.23 15.91
CA LEU A 157 -15.70 18.57 17.15
C LEU A 157 -14.75 18.97 18.31
N SER A 158 -13.47 18.62 18.23
CA SER A 158 -12.44 19.03 19.19
C SER A 158 -11.87 20.42 18.93
N GLY A 159 -12.09 21.02 17.76
CA GLY A 159 -11.48 22.29 17.34
C GLY A 159 -9.98 22.19 17.03
N GLU A 160 -9.49 20.98 16.77
CA GLU A 160 -8.09 20.65 16.51
C GLU A 160 -8.00 19.65 15.35
N LEU A 161 -8.12 20.14 14.12
CA LEU A 161 -8.09 19.35 12.91
C LEU A 161 -6.69 18.74 12.72
N ASP A 162 -6.65 17.40 12.68
CA ASP A 162 -5.46 16.64 12.33
C ASP A 162 -5.38 16.46 10.80
N VAL A 163 -4.80 17.44 10.13
CA VAL A 163 -4.65 17.47 8.66
C VAL A 163 -3.84 16.26 8.17
N ASP A 164 -2.78 15.89 8.90
CA ASP A 164 -1.93 14.76 8.54
C ASP A 164 -2.71 13.44 8.58
N ALA A 165 -3.54 13.22 9.60
CA ALA A 165 -4.39 12.04 9.68
C ALA A 165 -5.46 12.04 8.60
N PHE A 166 -6.05 13.19 8.28
CA PHE A 166 -7.00 13.30 7.18
C PHE A 166 -6.35 12.96 5.83
N SER A 167 -5.15 13.49 5.55
CA SER A 167 -4.39 13.19 4.34
C SER A 167 -3.98 11.72 4.22
N ARG A 168 -3.68 11.03 5.33
CA ARG A 168 -3.46 9.57 5.35
C ARG A 168 -4.73 8.79 5.00
N GLU A 169 -5.89 9.19 5.51
CA GLU A 169 -7.17 8.57 5.17
C GLU A 169 -7.50 8.75 3.68
N LEU A 170 -7.25 9.93 3.11
CA LEU A 170 -7.41 10.16 1.67
C LEU A 170 -6.51 9.23 0.86
N ALA A 171 -5.23 9.10 1.21
CA ALA A 171 -4.36 8.15 0.53
C ALA A 171 -4.84 6.69 0.68
N ARG A 172 -5.34 6.30 1.85
CA ARG A 172 -5.90 4.96 2.07
C ARG A 172 -7.05 4.67 1.12
N LEU A 173 -8.02 5.59 1.04
CA LEU A 173 -9.15 5.47 0.12
C LEU A 173 -8.67 5.43 -1.34
N TYR A 174 -7.71 6.28 -1.69
CA TYR A 174 -7.15 6.32 -3.05
C TYR A 174 -6.49 4.98 -3.42
N ARG A 175 -5.69 4.40 -2.51
CA ARG A 175 -5.07 3.07 -2.71
C ARG A 175 -6.12 1.98 -2.86
N GLN A 176 -7.13 1.95 -1.99
CA GLN A 176 -8.20 0.95 -2.06
C GLN A 176 -8.93 0.98 -3.40
N LEU A 177 -9.18 2.17 -3.94
CA LEU A 177 -9.83 2.32 -5.25
C LEU A 177 -8.88 1.99 -6.40
N SER A 178 -7.65 2.53 -6.39
CA SER A 178 -6.66 2.35 -7.47
C SER A 178 -6.19 0.90 -7.61
N PHE A 179 -6.10 0.20 -6.48
CA PHE A 179 -5.60 -1.17 -6.39
C PHE A 179 -6.68 -2.13 -5.90
N ARG A 180 -7.95 -1.85 -6.23
CA ARG A 180 -9.10 -2.66 -5.80
C ARG A 180 -8.90 -4.15 -6.08
N HIS A 181 -8.50 -4.50 -7.31
CA HIS A 181 -8.25 -5.89 -7.71
C HIS A 181 -7.23 -6.60 -6.81
N LEU A 182 -6.19 -5.88 -6.36
CA LEU A 182 -5.19 -6.40 -5.43
C LEU A 182 -5.81 -6.60 -4.05
N TYR A 183 -6.49 -5.59 -3.51
CA TYR A 183 -7.13 -5.67 -2.18
C TYR A 183 -8.21 -6.76 -2.11
N GLU A 184 -8.97 -6.96 -3.18
CA GLU A 184 -9.93 -8.07 -3.30
C GLU A 184 -9.22 -9.43 -3.31
N ALA A 185 -8.13 -9.55 -4.08
CA ALA A 185 -7.36 -10.79 -4.15
C ALA A 185 -6.73 -11.16 -2.80
N VAL A 186 -6.13 -10.19 -2.10
CA VAL A 186 -5.53 -10.44 -0.78
C VAL A 186 -6.57 -10.56 0.33
N GLY A 187 -7.74 -9.93 0.16
CA GLY A 187 -8.87 -10.00 1.07
C GLY A 187 -9.58 -11.36 1.09
N ASN A 188 -9.24 -12.27 0.17
CA ASN A 188 -9.70 -13.67 0.18
C ASN A 188 -8.59 -14.58 0.76
N PRO A 189 -8.68 -14.98 2.05
CA PRO A 189 -7.60 -15.70 2.72
C PRO A 189 -7.25 -17.03 2.05
N GLU A 190 -8.24 -17.81 1.60
CA GLU A 190 -8.06 -19.11 0.97
C GLU A 190 -7.38 -18.99 -0.39
N SER A 191 -7.80 -18.00 -1.19
CA SER A 191 -7.17 -17.72 -2.47
C SER A 191 -5.72 -17.29 -2.28
N LEU A 192 -5.48 -16.38 -1.34
CA LEU A 192 -4.15 -15.89 -1.03
C LEU A 192 -3.23 -16.99 -0.49
N ASP A 193 -3.73 -17.91 0.35
CA ASP A 193 -2.94 -19.04 0.85
C ASP A 193 -2.55 -20.01 -0.26
N ARG A 194 -3.44 -20.30 -1.22
CA ARG A 194 -3.09 -21.10 -2.40
C ARG A 194 -2.02 -20.43 -3.27
N LEU A 195 -2.03 -19.10 -3.37
CA LEU A 195 -1.01 -18.34 -4.10
C LEU A 195 0.34 -18.37 -3.37
N MET A 196 0.32 -18.13 -2.06
CA MET A 196 1.51 -18.18 -1.21
C MET A 196 2.13 -19.58 -1.14
N ALA A 197 1.32 -20.65 -1.19
CA ALA A 197 1.79 -22.03 -1.26
C ALA A 197 2.63 -22.31 -2.53
N GLN A 198 2.36 -21.60 -3.62
CA GLN A 198 3.17 -21.63 -4.84
C GLN A 198 4.43 -20.75 -4.74
N GLY A 199 4.57 -20.02 -3.63
CA GLY A 199 5.68 -19.12 -3.31
C GLY A 199 5.48 -17.69 -3.79
N TRP A 200 4.29 -17.37 -4.34
CA TRP A 200 3.96 -16.05 -4.86
C TRP A 200 3.30 -15.16 -3.81
N PHE A 201 3.70 -13.90 -3.82
CA PHE A 201 3.17 -12.82 -3.01
C PHE A 201 3.15 -11.56 -3.89
N PRO A 202 2.28 -10.55 -3.61
CA PRO A 202 2.32 -9.25 -4.29
C PRO A 202 3.57 -8.44 -3.90
N PHE A 203 4.76 -8.93 -4.26
CA PHE A 203 6.02 -8.26 -3.93
C PHE A 203 6.10 -6.91 -4.63
N THR A 204 6.61 -5.90 -3.92
CA THR A 204 6.72 -4.52 -4.41
C THR A 204 7.36 -4.42 -5.80
N GLU A 205 8.40 -5.20 -6.09
CA GLU A 205 9.12 -5.16 -7.37
C GLU A 205 8.29 -5.63 -8.58
N ILE A 206 7.30 -6.50 -8.37
CA ILE A 206 6.46 -7.06 -9.45
C ILE A 206 5.01 -6.59 -9.41
N LEU A 207 4.61 -5.91 -8.33
CA LEU A 207 3.22 -5.60 -7.99
C LEU A 207 2.44 -4.97 -9.14
N HIS A 208 3.07 -4.06 -9.88
CA HIS A 208 2.43 -3.23 -10.89
C HIS A 208 2.73 -3.65 -12.33
N ARG A 209 3.58 -4.66 -12.53
CA ARG A 209 4.01 -5.11 -13.86
C ARG A 209 3.57 -6.55 -14.09
N GLU A 210 4.15 -7.48 -13.36
CA GLU A 210 3.98 -8.91 -13.62
C GLU A 210 2.93 -9.56 -12.72
N PHE A 211 2.64 -8.98 -11.55
CA PHE A 211 1.77 -9.63 -10.57
C PHE A 211 0.31 -9.75 -11.03
N THR A 212 -0.16 -8.84 -11.89
CA THR A 212 -1.50 -8.92 -12.48
C THR A 212 -1.67 -10.20 -13.31
N ASP A 213 -0.64 -10.62 -14.04
CA ASP A 213 -0.69 -11.86 -14.85
C ASP A 213 -0.70 -13.11 -13.96
N ILE A 214 0.07 -13.10 -12.87
CA ILE A 214 0.03 -14.15 -11.84
C ILE A 214 -1.39 -14.25 -11.25
N LEU A 215 -1.98 -13.12 -10.84
CA LEU A 215 -3.33 -13.11 -10.28
C LEU A 215 -4.36 -13.63 -11.28
N ALA A 216 -4.25 -13.27 -12.56
CA ALA A 216 -5.16 -13.73 -13.60
C ALA A 216 -5.10 -15.25 -13.79
N HIS A 217 -3.90 -15.84 -13.85
CA HIS A 217 -3.74 -17.30 -13.95
C HIS A 217 -4.24 -18.01 -12.71
N HIS A 218 -3.96 -17.46 -11.52
CA HIS A 218 -4.40 -18.01 -10.25
C HIS A 218 -5.92 -18.02 -10.13
N ALA A 219 -6.57 -16.90 -10.45
CA ALA A 219 -8.02 -16.79 -10.44
C ALA A 219 -8.69 -17.70 -11.48
N GLY A 220 -8.06 -17.87 -12.65
CA GLY A 220 -8.53 -18.75 -13.72
C GLY A 220 -8.26 -20.24 -13.51
N GLY A 221 -7.47 -20.62 -12.50
CA GLY A 221 -7.02 -22.01 -12.32
C GLY A 221 -6.13 -22.51 -13.46
N LEU A 222 -5.41 -21.60 -14.12
CA LEU A 222 -4.52 -21.90 -15.23
C LEU A 222 -3.14 -22.34 -14.71
N ALA A 223 -2.43 -23.13 -15.53
CA ALA A 223 -1.04 -23.48 -15.24
C ALA A 223 -0.16 -22.23 -15.22
N MET A 224 0.79 -22.18 -14.29
CA MET A 224 1.65 -21.01 -14.07
C MET A 224 2.92 -21.03 -14.90
N ASP A 225 3.30 -22.18 -15.49
CA ASP A 225 4.63 -22.43 -16.06
C ASP A 225 5.06 -21.36 -17.10
N GLU A 226 4.15 -20.95 -17.99
CA GLU A 226 4.42 -19.96 -19.04
C GLU A 226 4.62 -18.55 -18.45
N VAL A 227 3.76 -18.15 -17.52
CA VAL A 227 3.86 -16.85 -16.84
C VAL A 227 5.11 -16.79 -16.00
N GLU A 228 5.39 -17.82 -15.19
CA GLU A 228 6.58 -17.85 -14.34
C GLU A 228 7.87 -17.78 -15.17
N SER A 229 7.91 -18.50 -16.30
CA SER A 229 9.06 -18.47 -17.22
C SER A 229 9.24 -17.08 -17.85
N SER A 230 8.13 -16.44 -18.26
CA SER A 230 8.14 -15.08 -18.79
C SER A 230 8.64 -14.07 -17.75
N ILE A 231 8.20 -14.20 -16.51
CA ILE A 231 8.61 -13.33 -15.40
C ILE A 231 10.10 -13.51 -15.13
N VAL A 232 10.57 -14.75 -14.97
CA VAL A 232 12.00 -15.05 -14.75
C VAL A 232 12.87 -14.42 -15.85
N ALA A 233 12.45 -14.49 -17.11
CA ALA A 233 13.17 -13.89 -18.24
C ALA A 233 13.27 -12.36 -18.18
N GLN A 234 12.36 -11.67 -17.47
CA GLN A 234 12.37 -10.22 -17.29
C GLN A 234 13.30 -9.75 -16.15
N PHE A 235 13.84 -10.66 -15.34
CA PHE A 235 14.83 -10.34 -14.30
C PHE A 235 16.25 -10.42 -14.88
N ASP A 236 16.53 -9.50 -15.79
CA ASP A 236 17.85 -9.35 -16.39
C ASP A 236 18.87 -8.72 -15.41
N ARG A 237 20.12 -8.60 -15.89
CA ARG A 237 21.19 -8.00 -15.10
C ARG A 237 20.87 -6.57 -14.67
N ALA A 238 20.30 -5.75 -15.55
CA ALA A 238 20.05 -4.35 -15.24
C ALA A 238 19.01 -4.20 -14.12
N ARG A 239 17.94 -5.00 -14.16
CA ARG A 239 16.92 -5.02 -13.09
C ARG A 239 17.50 -5.52 -11.77
N LEU A 240 18.26 -6.62 -11.79
CA LEU A 240 18.86 -7.17 -10.57
C LEU A 240 19.96 -6.28 -9.98
N ASP A 241 20.76 -5.60 -10.80
CA ASP A 241 21.76 -4.64 -10.35
C ASP A 241 21.08 -3.40 -9.70
N HIS A 242 19.91 -3.00 -10.20
CA HIS A 242 19.09 -1.95 -9.59
C HIS A 242 18.57 -2.38 -8.20
N MET A 243 18.05 -3.60 -8.08
CA MET A 243 17.63 -4.17 -6.80
C MET A 243 18.80 -4.26 -5.81
N LEU A 244 19.94 -4.80 -6.25
CA LEU A 244 21.16 -4.88 -5.44
C LEU A 244 21.61 -3.49 -4.96
N SER A 245 21.59 -2.48 -5.82
CA SER A 245 21.95 -1.11 -5.44
C SER A 245 21.05 -0.58 -4.32
N ARG A 246 19.74 -0.85 -4.40
CA ARG A 246 18.76 -0.51 -3.36
C ARG A 246 19.01 -1.29 -2.06
N TRP A 247 19.41 -2.55 -2.14
CA TRP A 247 19.77 -3.36 -0.97
C TRP A 247 21.02 -2.80 -0.29
N LEU A 248 22.10 -2.60 -1.05
CA LEU A 248 23.40 -2.18 -0.53
C LEU A 248 23.44 -0.75 0.00
N ALA A 249 22.44 0.08 -0.33
CA ALA A 249 22.22 1.36 0.33
C ALA A 249 21.87 1.22 1.83
N LYS A 250 21.55 0.01 2.31
CA LYS A 250 21.20 -0.27 3.72
C LYS A 250 22.38 -0.91 4.45
N PRO A 251 22.79 -0.39 5.63
CA PRO A 251 23.94 -0.92 6.35
C PRO A 251 23.88 -2.42 6.65
N HIS A 252 22.72 -2.95 7.06
CA HIS A 252 22.53 -4.36 7.40
C HIS A 252 22.55 -5.30 6.19
N PHE A 253 22.28 -4.81 4.99
CA PHE A 253 22.46 -5.55 3.73
C PHE A 253 23.90 -5.45 3.21
N ALA A 254 24.52 -4.26 3.30
CA ALA A 254 25.86 -4.01 2.80
C ALA A 254 26.92 -4.94 3.42
N VAL A 255 26.77 -5.32 4.69
CA VAL A 255 27.66 -6.30 5.34
C VAL A 255 27.64 -7.68 4.65
N LYS A 256 26.58 -7.99 3.90
CA LYS A 256 26.39 -9.24 3.17
C LYS A 256 26.63 -9.11 1.66
N GLU A 257 27.21 -8.00 1.20
CA GLU A 257 27.39 -7.67 -0.22
C GLU A 257 27.95 -8.82 -1.05
N ALA A 258 29.05 -9.44 -0.62
CA ALA A 258 29.70 -10.51 -1.37
C ALA A 258 28.77 -11.72 -1.58
N LEU A 259 28.00 -12.10 -0.57
CA LEU A 259 27.06 -13.21 -0.64
C LEU A 259 25.84 -12.86 -1.50
N LEU A 260 25.31 -11.65 -1.34
CA LEU A 260 24.18 -11.17 -2.14
C LEU A 260 24.53 -11.12 -3.64
N LYS A 261 25.72 -10.60 -3.98
CA LYS A 261 26.23 -10.57 -5.36
C LYS A 261 26.43 -11.98 -5.92
N GLU A 262 27.03 -12.90 -5.16
CA GLU A 262 27.21 -14.28 -5.62
C GLU A 262 25.88 -14.99 -5.88
N GLY A 263 24.90 -14.81 -4.98
CA GLY A 263 23.58 -15.40 -5.14
C GLY A 263 22.82 -14.87 -6.37
N VAL A 264 22.88 -13.55 -6.61
CA VAL A 264 22.29 -12.92 -7.80
C VAL A 264 23.02 -13.33 -9.08
N GLU A 265 24.35 -13.43 -9.05
CA GLU A 265 25.14 -13.93 -10.18
C GLU A 265 24.76 -15.38 -10.54
N ALA A 266 24.61 -16.23 -9.53
CA ALA A 266 24.18 -17.61 -9.74
C ALA A 266 22.79 -17.67 -10.39
N PHE A 267 21.86 -16.80 -10.01
CA PHE A 267 20.55 -16.70 -10.68
C PHE A 267 20.69 -16.32 -12.16
N LEU A 268 21.45 -15.27 -12.46
CA LEU A 268 21.69 -14.80 -13.83
C LEU A 268 22.35 -15.85 -14.73
N GLN A 269 23.15 -16.74 -14.14
CA GLN A 269 23.81 -17.83 -14.85
C GLN A 269 22.97 -19.11 -14.95
N GLY A 270 21.70 -19.09 -14.53
CA GLY A 270 20.85 -20.27 -14.59
C GLY A 270 21.19 -21.34 -13.55
N ARG A 271 21.81 -20.97 -12.42
CA ARG A 271 22.27 -21.89 -11.35
C ARG A 271 21.38 -21.78 -10.10
N PRO A 272 20.12 -22.29 -10.13
CA PRO A 272 19.14 -22.06 -9.07
C PRO A 272 19.55 -22.67 -7.72
N ILE A 273 20.21 -23.84 -7.71
CA ILE A 273 20.69 -24.45 -6.46
C ILE A 273 21.65 -23.51 -5.73
N ALA A 274 22.63 -22.96 -6.44
CA ALA A 274 23.62 -22.05 -5.87
C ALA A 274 22.95 -20.74 -5.42
N ALA A 275 22.08 -20.16 -6.25
CA ALA A 275 21.34 -18.95 -5.91
C ALA A 275 20.53 -19.11 -4.62
N ILE A 276 19.72 -20.17 -4.53
CA ILE A 276 18.86 -20.45 -3.37
C ILE A 276 19.69 -20.71 -2.13
N LYS A 277 20.69 -21.60 -2.19
CA LYS A 277 21.51 -21.95 -1.02
C LYS A 277 22.30 -20.78 -0.47
N VAL A 278 22.68 -19.83 -1.31
CA VAL A 278 23.33 -18.59 -0.88
C VAL A 278 22.31 -17.62 -0.30
N LEU A 279 21.23 -17.30 -1.02
CA LEU A 279 20.35 -16.18 -0.67
C LEU A 279 19.37 -16.49 0.46
N VAL A 280 18.81 -17.71 0.52
CA VAL A 280 17.71 -18.02 1.47
C VAL A 280 18.17 -17.94 2.93
N THR A 281 19.43 -18.30 3.20
CA THR A 281 20.01 -18.24 4.55
C THR A 281 20.32 -16.80 4.97
N GLU A 282 20.57 -15.92 4.01
CA GLU A 282 20.87 -14.51 4.27
C GLU A 282 19.64 -13.71 4.70
N ILE A 283 18.42 -14.16 4.37
CA ILE A 283 17.16 -13.53 4.84
C ILE A 283 17.18 -13.37 6.37
N GLU A 284 17.42 -14.45 7.11
CA GLU A 284 17.48 -14.38 8.58
C GLU A 284 18.70 -13.58 9.05
N GLY A 285 19.85 -13.74 8.39
CA GLY A 285 21.07 -13.03 8.75
C GLY A 285 20.91 -11.51 8.68
N ILE A 286 20.31 -11.01 7.60
CA ILE A 286 20.03 -9.60 7.36
C ILE A 286 19.03 -9.06 8.38
N LEU A 287 17.94 -9.78 8.64
CA LEU A 287 16.97 -9.41 9.67
C LEU A 287 17.61 -9.35 11.06
N ASN A 288 18.49 -10.29 11.38
CA ASN A 288 19.18 -10.30 12.67
C ASN A 288 20.14 -9.10 12.81
N LEU A 289 20.83 -8.71 11.74
CA LEU A 289 21.68 -7.51 11.73
C LEU A 289 20.84 -6.23 11.95
N ALA A 290 19.72 -6.09 11.24
CA ALA A 290 18.80 -4.96 11.41
C ALA A 290 18.23 -4.89 12.83
N TYR A 291 17.79 -6.03 13.36
CA TYR A 291 17.24 -6.15 14.70
C TYR A 291 18.29 -5.86 15.78
N ARG A 292 19.53 -6.36 15.62
CA ARG A 292 20.65 -6.07 16.54
C ARG A 292 21.01 -4.59 16.55
N ALA A 293 20.99 -3.93 15.40
CA ALA A 293 21.26 -2.50 15.32
C ALA A 293 20.24 -1.67 16.13
N HIS A 294 18.98 -2.14 16.21
CA HIS A 294 17.91 -1.47 16.96
C HIS A 294 17.84 -1.86 18.44
N THR A 295 18.12 -3.13 18.77
CA THR A 295 17.87 -3.67 20.13
C THR A 295 19.14 -4.02 20.90
N GLY A 296 20.30 -4.04 20.25
CA GLY A 296 21.57 -4.50 20.81
C GLY A 296 21.68 -6.01 21.02
N LYS A 297 20.67 -6.81 20.63
CA LYS A 297 20.62 -8.26 20.89
C LYS A 297 20.21 -9.03 19.64
N ALA A 298 20.59 -10.31 19.59
CA ALA A 298 20.11 -11.22 18.56
C ALA A 298 18.64 -11.58 18.79
N GLY A 299 17.85 -11.61 17.72
CA GLY A 299 16.45 -12.06 17.76
C GLY A 299 16.31 -13.53 17.36
N LYS A 300 15.25 -14.18 17.86
CA LYS A 300 14.73 -15.45 17.29
C LYS A 300 13.84 -15.12 16.09
N THR A 301 13.65 -16.06 15.16
CA THR A 301 12.89 -15.88 13.91
C THR A 301 11.57 -15.12 14.10
N LYS A 302 10.69 -15.55 15.01
CA LYS A 302 9.41 -14.83 15.26
C LYS A 302 9.58 -13.35 15.64
N ALA A 303 10.59 -13.02 16.45
CA ALA A 303 10.89 -11.64 16.82
C ALA A 303 11.48 -10.83 15.66
N LEU A 304 12.30 -11.48 14.81
CA LEU A 304 12.85 -10.85 13.61
C LEU A 304 11.76 -10.51 12.59
N LEU A 305 10.80 -11.42 12.40
CA LEU A 305 9.67 -11.20 11.50
C LEU A 305 8.75 -10.08 12.01
N ALA A 306 8.38 -10.12 13.30
CA ALA A 306 7.60 -9.04 13.92
C ALA A 306 8.29 -7.68 13.78
N PHE A 307 9.60 -7.62 14.01
CA PHE A 307 10.39 -6.40 13.83
C PHE A 307 10.35 -5.85 12.39
N ALA A 308 10.42 -6.71 11.38
CA ALA A 308 10.33 -6.27 9.99
C ALA A 308 8.96 -5.63 9.70
N ILE A 309 7.88 -6.21 10.23
CA ILE A 309 6.52 -5.68 10.10
C ILE A 309 6.37 -4.33 10.81
N GLU A 310 6.80 -4.25 12.07
CA GLU A 310 6.75 -3.01 12.85
C GLU A 310 7.57 -1.89 12.18
N SER A 311 8.72 -2.22 11.60
CA SER A 311 9.57 -1.25 10.87
C SER A 311 8.88 -0.73 9.62
N ALA A 312 8.23 -1.62 8.87
CA ALA A 312 7.47 -1.26 7.69
C ALA A 312 6.27 -0.36 8.03
N GLU A 313 5.46 -0.75 9.01
CA GLU A 313 4.29 0.02 9.43
C GLU A 313 4.67 1.39 10.01
N LYS A 314 5.78 1.47 10.75
CA LYS A 314 6.31 2.75 11.21
C LYS A 314 6.70 3.66 10.04
N ARG A 315 7.26 3.09 8.97
CA ARG A 315 7.67 3.83 7.77
C ARG A 315 6.46 4.29 6.95
N THR A 316 5.40 3.48 6.87
CA THR A 316 4.21 3.77 6.07
C THR A 316 3.09 4.47 6.84
N GLY A 317 3.23 4.63 8.16
CA GLY A 317 2.24 5.28 9.03
C GLY A 317 1.11 4.36 9.48
N GLY A 318 1.26 3.04 9.35
CA GLY A 318 0.31 2.01 9.79
C GLY A 318 0.09 0.89 8.76
N PRO A 319 -0.81 -0.07 9.08
CA PRO A 319 -1.21 -1.13 8.17
C PRO A 319 -2.15 -0.62 7.05
N GLY A 320 -2.54 -1.50 6.12
CA GLY A 320 -3.47 -1.16 5.04
C GLY A 320 -2.83 -0.37 3.90
N THR A 321 -1.55 -0.62 3.65
CA THR A 321 -0.79 -0.02 2.54
C THR A 321 -0.42 -1.06 1.48
N LEU A 322 0.24 -0.65 0.40
CA LEU A 322 0.68 -1.58 -0.65
C LEU A 322 1.82 -2.49 -0.21
N PHE A 323 2.37 -2.27 0.98
CA PHE A 323 3.33 -3.20 1.56
C PHE A 323 2.65 -4.49 1.99
N LEU A 324 1.35 -4.45 2.38
CA LEU A 324 0.60 -5.64 2.78
C LEU A 324 1.32 -6.38 3.94
N THR A 325 1.64 -5.63 5.00
CA THR A 325 2.49 -6.09 6.11
C THR A 325 1.93 -7.33 6.82
N THR A 326 0.62 -7.36 7.07
CA THR A 326 -0.08 -8.50 7.66
C THR A 326 0.04 -9.75 6.79
N GLU A 327 -0.22 -9.61 5.49
CA GLU A 327 -0.19 -10.69 4.52
C GLU A 327 1.24 -11.18 4.29
N PHE A 328 2.22 -10.27 4.25
CA PHE A 328 3.62 -10.65 4.10
C PHE A 328 4.15 -11.38 5.34
N ASN A 329 3.71 -11.00 6.54
CA ASN A 329 4.03 -11.76 7.75
C ASN A 329 3.51 -13.20 7.66
N ARG A 330 2.29 -13.36 7.14
CA ARG A 330 1.69 -14.67 6.88
C ARG A 330 2.51 -15.47 5.86
N TYR A 331 2.93 -14.82 4.77
CA TYR A 331 3.83 -15.42 3.77
C TYR A 331 5.14 -15.92 4.41
N LEU A 332 5.79 -15.07 5.22
CA LEU A 332 7.05 -15.42 5.87
C LEU A 332 6.90 -16.56 6.87
N LEU A 333 5.88 -16.53 7.74
CA LEU A 333 5.68 -17.53 8.78
C LEU A 333 5.25 -18.89 8.24
N ASN A 334 4.34 -18.90 7.27
CA ASN A 334 3.69 -20.13 6.83
C ASN A 334 4.42 -20.81 5.68
N TYR A 335 5.32 -20.10 4.99
CA TYR A 335 5.96 -20.63 3.77
C TYR A 335 7.48 -20.48 3.80
N MET A 336 8.03 -19.28 3.98
CA MET A 336 9.49 -19.09 3.97
C MET A 336 10.18 -19.66 5.21
N PHE A 337 9.58 -19.48 6.39
CA PHE A 337 10.05 -19.95 7.69
C PHE A 337 9.08 -20.96 8.32
N ALA A 338 8.33 -21.68 7.48
CA ALA A 338 7.42 -22.72 7.92
C ALA A 338 8.12 -23.70 8.86
N SER A 339 7.40 -24.15 9.89
CA SER A 339 7.88 -25.19 10.80
C SER A 339 8.31 -26.41 10.00
N TYR A 340 9.51 -26.90 10.25
CA TYR A 340 10.06 -28.09 9.61
C TYR A 340 9.67 -29.33 10.41
N ASP A 341 9.07 -30.30 9.72
CA ASP A 341 8.76 -31.63 10.24
C ASP A 341 9.36 -32.68 9.28
N PRO A 342 10.43 -33.39 9.68
CA PRO A 342 11.09 -34.37 8.83
C PRO A 342 10.17 -35.53 8.44
N ASP A 343 9.13 -35.81 9.23
CA ASP A 343 8.19 -36.90 9.01
C ASP A 343 7.01 -36.50 8.10
N ASN A 344 6.89 -35.21 7.76
CA ASN A 344 5.79 -34.66 6.96
C ASN A 344 6.25 -33.55 6.01
N LEU A 345 7.21 -33.89 5.14
CA LEU A 345 7.73 -32.99 4.12
C LEU A 345 6.72 -32.77 2.99
N THR A 346 6.47 -31.52 2.64
CA THR A 346 5.64 -31.18 1.46
C THR A 346 6.52 -31.12 0.21
N GLU A 347 6.29 -32.02 -0.74
CA GLU A 347 7.03 -32.08 -2.01
C GLU A 347 6.98 -30.74 -2.77
N GLY A 348 8.08 -30.37 -3.44
CA GLY A 348 8.18 -29.16 -4.27
C GLY A 348 8.26 -27.83 -3.52
N THR A 349 8.23 -27.83 -2.19
CA THR A 349 8.40 -26.62 -1.38
C THR A 349 9.87 -26.27 -1.17
N VAL A 350 10.21 -24.98 -1.19
CA VAL A 350 11.54 -24.47 -0.82
C VAL A 350 11.34 -23.49 0.33
N SER A 351 11.59 -23.94 1.55
CA SER A 351 11.61 -23.09 2.74
C SER A 351 13.05 -22.98 3.28
N ARG A 352 13.32 -21.94 4.07
CA ARG A 352 14.63 -21.75 4.71
C ARG A 352 15.03 -22.99 5.51
N HIS A 353 14.09 -23.58 6.26
CA HIS A 353 14.41 -24.70 7.14
C HIS A 353 14.69 -25.97 6.33
N LEU A 354 13.91 -26.22 5.27
CA LEU A 354 14.14 -27.36 4.38
C LEU A 354 15.51 -27.29 3.70
N VAL A 355 15.88 -26.12 3.16
CA VAL A 355 17.19 -25.91 2.52
C VAL A 355 18.33 -25.99 3.54
N GLY A 356 18.14 -25.41 4.74
CA GLY A 356 19.13 -25.39 5.81
C GLY A 356 19.43 -26.78 6.39
N HIS A 357 18.42 -27.67 6.43
CA HIS A 357 18.58 -29.05 6.89
C HIS A 357 19.04 -30.01 5.78
N GLY A 358 18.92 -29.61 4.51
CA GLY A 358 19.40 -30.38 3.36
C GLY A 358 18.37 -31.34 2.78
N ASP A 359 17.11 -31.27 3.22
CA ASP A 359 16.03 -32.19 2.82
C ASP A 359 15.24 -31.71 1.60
N ALA A 360 15.59 -30.53 1.06
CA ALA A 360 15.01 -30.04 -0.18
C ALA A 360 15.54 -30.88 -1.36
N GLY A 361 14.65 -31.58 -2.05
CA GLY A 361 14.98 -32.37 -3.24
C GLY A 361 15.48 -31.49 -4.39
N SER A 362 16.33 -32.05 -5.25
CA SER A 362 17.02 -31.30 -6.32
C SER A 362 16.07 -30.61 -7.31
N GLU A 363 14.91 -31.21 -7.55
CA GLU A 363 13.83 -30.76 -8.42
C GLU A 363 13.11 -29.50 -7.89
N SER A 364 13.19 -29.24 -6.58
CA SER A 364 12.62 -28.04 -5.98
C SER A 364 13.43 -26.77 -6.28
N TYR A 365 14.71 -26.91 -6.65
CA TYR A 365 15.59 -25.79 -6.97
C TYR A 365 15.40 -25.32 -8.41
N THR A 366 14.38 -24.51 -8.63
CA THR A 366 14.09 -23.87 -9.93
C THR A 366 14.49 -22.41 -9.95
N LEU A 367 14.60 -21.81 -11.15
CA LEU A 367 14.82 -20.37 -11.27
C LEU A 367 13.63 -19.57 -10.73
N VAL A 368 12.42 -20.10 -10.83
CA VAL A 368 11.23 -19.49 -10.23
C VAL A 368 11.39 -19.38 -8.70
N LYS A 369 11.80 -20.46 -8.03
CA LYS A 369 12.05 -20.43 -6.58
C LYS A 369 13.20 -19.50 -6.21
N ALA A 370 14.27 -19.46 -7.01
CA ALA A 370 15.36 -18.52 -6.80
C ALA A 370 14.88 -17.06 -6.92
N LEU A 371 14.02 -16.75 -7.89
CA LEU A 371 13.42 -15.43 -8.04
C LEU A 371 12.53 -15.06 -6.84
N GLN A 372 11.70 -15.99 -6.35
CA GLN A 372 10.87 -15.76 -5.16
C GLN A 372 11.72 -15.41 -3.92
N VAL A 373 12.90 -16.03 -3.76
CA VAL A 373 13.86 -15.68 -2.70
C VAL A 373 14.43 -14.28 -2.90
N ILE A 374 14.80 -13.92 -4.13
CA ILE A 374 15.27 -12.56 -4.49
C ILE A 374 14.20 -11.51 -4.17
N LEU A 375 12.95 -11.76 -4.56
CA LEU A 375 11.81 -10.87 -4.31
C LEU A 375 11.51 -10.74 -2.80
N THR A 376 11.69 -11.82 -2.03
CA THR A 376 11.56 -11.79 -0.57
C THR A 376 12.61 -10.88 0.07
N LEU A 377 13.87 -10.98 -0.35
CA LEU A 377 14.95 -10.08 0.10
C LEU A 377 14.64 -8.63 -0.26
N ASP A 378 14.13 -8.38 -1.46
CA ASP A 378 13.78 -7.05 -1.91
C ASP A 378 12.62 -6.43 -1.11
N GLN A 379 11.57 -7.20 -0.83
CA GLN A 379 10.48 -6.78 0.04
C GLN A 379 11.01 -6.37 1.43
N LEU A 380 11.94 -7.15 1.99
CA LEU A 380 12.56 -6.84 3.27
C LEU A 380 13.44 -5.59 3.22
N ALA A 381 14.06 -5.29 2.08
CA ALA A 381 14.73 -4.01 1.88
C ALA A 381 13.72 -2.85 1.92
N PHE A 382 12.49 -2.99 1.41
CA PHE A 382 11.48 -1.94 1.61
C PHE A 382 11.08 -1.77 3.09
N TYR A 383 11.16 -2.83 3.89
CA TYR A 383 10.66 -2.85 5.27
C TYR A 383 11.65 -2.36 6.32
N THR A 384 12.96 -2.59 6.12
CA THR A 384 13.99 -2.48 7.16
C THR A 384 15.04 -1.41 6.94
#